data_AF-A0A286DGW7-F1
#
_entry.id   AF-A0A286DGW7-F1
#
_cell.length_a   1.000
_cell.length_b   1.000
_cell.length_c   1.000
_cell.angle_alpha   90.00
_cell.angle_beta   90.00
_cell.angle_gamma   90.00
#
_symmetry.space_group_name_H-M   'P 1'
#
loop_
_entity.id
_entity.type
_entity.pdbx_description
1 polymer ?
#
loop_
_entity_poly.entity_id
_entity_poly.type
_entity_poly.pdbx_seq_one_letter_code
_entity_poly.pdbx_strand_id
1 'polypeptide(L)'
;MKNHVEWFKFHLRNGQSIGPSALRALWADACGTLDISVSRNVQTLGPHTTTVYSLHGSPRLQNLAVVENRLRELLEQSKLVGSLTVIRH
;
A
#
# COMPACT_ATOMS: atom_id res chain seq x y z
N MET A 1 -11.81 -15.64 10.65
CA MET A 1 -11.46 -14.21 10.50
C MET A 1 -10.07 -14.14 9.88
N LYS A 2 -9.88 -13.44 8.77
CA LYS A 2 -8.54 -13.26 8.22
C LYS A 2 -7.80 -12.28 9.13
N ASN A 3 -6.90 -12.78 9.97
CA ASN A 3 -6.01 -11.93 10.78
C ASN A 3 -5.05 -11.24 9.81
N HIS A 4 -5.45 -10.09 9.27
CA HIS A 4 -4.55 -9.24 8.49
C HIS A 4 -4.10 -8.07 9.37
N VAL A 5 -2.79 -7.85 9.43
CA VAL A 5 -2.19 -6.70 10.10
C VAL A 5 -1.78 -5.67 9.04
N GLU A 6 -1.79 -4.40 9.42
CA GLU A 6 -1.34 -3.32 8.56
C GLU A 6 0.18 -3.32 8.48
N TRP A 7 0.76 -3.59 7.31
CA TRP A 7 2.21 -3.63 7.14
C TRP A 7 2.78 -2.36 6.54
N PHE A 8 2.00 -1.69 5.68
CA PHE A 8 2.46 -0.49 5.00
C PHE A 8 1.34 0.53 4.89
N LYS A 9 1.72 1.79 4.97
CA LYS A 9 0.88 2.93 4.61
C LYS A 9 1.58 3.73 3.53
N PHE A 10 0.85 4.18 2.53
CA PHE A 10 1.39 5.18 1.60
C PHE A 10 0.36 6.22 1.21
N HIS A 11 0.85 7.36 0.80
CA HIS A 11 0.04 8.41 0.21
C HIS A 11 0.65 8.80 -1.14
N LEU A 12 -0.22 9.05 -2.10
CA LEU A 12 0.17 9.54 -3.41
C LEU A 12 0.20 11.08 -3.39
N ARG A 13 1.18 11.66 -4.07
CA ARG A 13 1.34 13.12 -4.19
C ARG A 13 0.64 13.64 -5.45
N ASN A 14 0.58 14.96 -5.57
CA ASN A 14 0.12 15.67 -6.78
C ASN A 14 -1.31 15.31 -7.25
N GLY A 15 -2.20 14.96 -6.32
CA GLY A 15 -3.58 14.57 -6.66
C GLY A 15 -3.68 13.22 -7.37
N GLN A 16 -2.58 12.46 -7.48
CA GLN A 16 -2.63 11.10 -8.02
C GLN A 16 -3.48 10.21 -7.11
N SER A 17 -4.24 9.32 -7.72
CA SER A 17 -4.97 8.30 -6.99
C SER A 17 -4.91 6.98 -7.75
N ILE A 18 -4.72 5.90 -7.03
CA ILE A 18 -4.85 4.52 -7.51
C ILE A 18 -6.14 3.92 -6.94
N GLY A 19 -6.84 3.14 -7.76
CA GLY A 19 -8.00 2.39 -7.30
C GLY A 19 -7.59 1.22 -6.38
N PRO A 20 -8.46 0.79 -5.44
CA PRO A 20 -8.16 -0.31 -4.54
C PRO A 20 -7.85 -1.63 -5.29
N SER A 21 -8.49 -1.88 -6.43
CA SER A 21 -8.22 -3.09 -7.24
C SER A 21 -6.81 -3.10 -7.84
N ALA A 22 -6.38 -1.98 -8.43
CA ALA A 22 -5.05 -1.84 -9.00
C ALA A 22 -3.98 -1.91 -7.90
N LEU A 23 -4.23 -1.25 -6.76
CA LEU A 23 -3.32 -1.33 -5.63
C LEU A 23 -3.22 -2.74 -5.05
N ARG A 24 -4.34 -3.47 -4.96
CA ARG A 24 -4.35 -4.87 -4.54
C ARG A 24 -3.53 -5.73 -5.50
N ALA A 25 -3.58 -5.49 -6.81
CA ALA A 25 -2.78 -6.23 -7.77
C ALA A 25 -1.27 -5.97 -7.56
N LEU A 26 -0.86 -4.70 -7.41
CA LEU A 26 0.53 -4.35 -7.08
C LEU A 26 0.99 -5.00 -5.77
N TRP A 27 0.13 -4.98 -4.76
CA TRP A 27 0.44 -5.55 -3.46
C TRP A 27 0.55 -7.08 -3.49
N ALA A 28 -0.30 -7.74 -4.28
CA ALA A 28 -0.25 -9.19 -4.48
C ALA A 28 1.04 -9.60 -5.18
N ASP A 29 1.45 -8.83 -6.19
CA ASP A 29 2.68 -9.05 -6.94
C ASP A 29 3.92 -8.87 -6.06
N ALA A 30 3.97 -7.78 -5.28
CA ALA A 30 5.06 -7.51 -4.34
C ALA A 30 5.21 -8.62 -3.27
N CYS A 31 4.09 -9.09 -2.70
CA CYS A 31 4.09 -10.13 -1.67
C CYS A 31 4.19 -11.56 -2.22
N GLY A 32 3.89 -11.79 -3.50
CA GLY A 32 3.73 -13.12 -4.08
C GLY A 32 2.54 -13.92 -3.53
N THR A 33 1.53 -13.26 -2.96
CA THR A 33 0.33 -13.92 -2.41
C THR A 33 -0.93 -13.09 -2.61
N LEU A 34 -2.06 -13.77 -2.75
CA LEU A 34 -3.39 -13.15 -2.83
C LEU A 34 -4.06 -12.98 -1.46
N ASP A 35 -3.46 -13.51 -0.38
CA ASP A 35 -3.94 -13.36 1.00
C ASP A 35 -3.53 -12.01 1.58
N ILE A 36 -4.08 -10.98 0.96
CA ILE A 36 -3.83 -9.57 1.26
C ILE A 36 -5.13 -8.79 1.28
N SER A 37 -5.12 -7.62 1.91
CA SER A 37 -6.23 -6.67 1.87
C SER A 37 -5.69 -5.26 1.75
N VAL A 38 -6.41 -4.41 1.04
CA VAL A 38 -6.02 -3.01 0.86
C VAL A 38 -7.19 -2.12 1.23
N SER A 39 -6.88 -1.04 1.91
CA SER A 39 -7.86 -0.04 2.34
C SER A 39 -7.47 1.29 1.71
N ARG A 40 -8.43 1.96 1.08
CA ARG A 40 -8.28 3.33 0.57
C ARG A 40 -9.12 4.24 1.46
N ASN A 41 -8.46 5.20 2.09
CA ASN A 41 -9.12 6.21 2.91
C ASN A 41 -8.79 7.60 2.34
N VAL A 42 -9.83 8.35 1.99
CA VAL A 42 -9.68 9.74 1.54
C VAL A 42 -9.85 10.61 2.77
N GLN A 43 -8.75 11.22 3.21
CA GLN A 43 -8.74 12.13 4.34
C GLN A 43 -8.80 13.57 3.82
N THR A 44 -9.78 14.33 4.31
CA THR A 44 -9.91 15.76 4.05
C THR A 44 -9.32 16.51 5.25
N LEU A 45 -8.23 17.22 5.03
CA LEU A 45 -7.56 18.04 6.04
C LEU A 45 -7.64 19.51 5.59
N GLY A 46 -8.70 20.20 6.01
CA GLY A 46 -9.00 21.57 5.57
C GLY A 46 -9.25 21.63 4.05
N PRO A 47 -8.61 22.55 3.30
CA PRO A 47 -8.79 22.65 1.85
C PRO A 47 -8.10 21.54 1.05
N HIS A 48 -7.29 20.69 1.70
CA HIS A 48 -6.53 19.63 1.03
C HIS A 48 -7.18 18.26 1.23
N THR A 49 -7.31 17.53 0.14
CA THR A 49 -7.74 16.13 0.16
C THR A 49 -6.54 15.23 -0.11
N THR A 50 -6.21 14.35 0.83
CA THR A 50 -5.13 13.37 0.70
C THR A 50 -5.71 11.97 0.70
N THR A 51 -5.31 11.14 -0.26
CA THR A 51 -5.68 9.73 -0.25
C THR A 51 -4.58 8.94 0.45
N VAL A 52 -4.95 8.29 1.55
CA VAL A 52 -4.11 7.38 2.32
C VAL A 52 -4.51 5.95 2.00
N TYR A 53 -3.51 5.14 1.71
CA TYR A 53 -3.67 3.73 1.38
C TYR A 53 -3.01 2.89 2.46
N SER A 54 -3.72 1.90 2.97
CA SER A 54 -3.23 0.97 3.98
C SER A 54 -3.19 -0.44 3.39
N LEU A 55 -2.04 -1.08 3.47
CA LEU A 55 -1.77 -2.41 2.94
C LEU A 55 -1.73 -3.38 4.10
N HIS A 56 -2.65 -4.33 4.07
CA HIS A 56 -2.80 -5.35 5.08
C HIS A 56 -2.42 -6.71 4.50
N GLY A 57 -1.82 -7.55 5.32
CA GLY A 57 -1.46 -8.92 4.94
C GLY A 57 -1.35 -9.81 6.15
N SER A 58 -1.02 -11.08 5.92
CA SER A 58 -0.80 -12.04 7.01
C SER A 58 0.26 -11.53 8.01
N PRO A 59 0.07 -11.67 9.33
CA PRO A 59 1.09 -11.34 10.34
C PRO A 59 2.35 -12.20 10.23
N ARG A 60 2.29 -13.30 9.45
CA ARG A 60 3.44 -14.15 9.13
C ARG A 60 4.15 -13.72 7.85
N LEU A 61 3.87 -12.54 7.32
CA LEU A 61 4.55 -12.01 6.15
C LEU A 61 6.04 -11.83 6.49
N GLN A 62 6.89 -12.61 5.84
CA GLN A 62 8.33 -12.55 6.00
C GLN A 62 8.95 -11.62 4.97
N ASN A 63 10.19 -11.21 5.20
CA ASN A 63 10.98 -10.41 4.25
C ASN A 63 10.31 -9.07 3.88
N LEU A 64 9.75 -8.36 4.87
CA LEU A 64 9.12 -7.05 4.67
C LEU A 64 10.00 -6.07 3.88
N ALA A 65 11.32 -6.10 4.10
CA ALA A 65 12.27 -5.26 3.35
C ALA A 65 12.28 -5.57 1.84
N VAL A 66 12.20 -6.85 1.45
CA VAL A 66 12.14 -7.27 0.05
C VAL A 66 10.81 -6.87 -0.56
N VAL A 67 9.72 -7.08 0.18
CA VAL A 67 8.36 -6.70 -0.23
C VAL A 67 8.25 -5.19 -0.40
N GLU A 68 8.82 -4.40 0.51
CA GLU A 68 8.87 -2.94 0.44
C GLU A 68 9.62 -2.49 -0.82
N ASN A 69 10.78 -3.09 -1.10
CA ASN A 69 11.59 -2.71 -2.25
C ASN A 69 10.85 -3.02 -3.57
N ARG A 70 10.26 -4.21 -3.69
CA ARG A 70 9.43 -4.58 -4.84
C ARG A 70 8.24 -3.65 -5.01
N LEU A 71 7.55 -3.31 -3.92
CA LEU A 71 6.42 -2.40 -3.97
C LEU A 71 6.85 -1.00 -4.45
N ARG A 72 8.01 -0.51 -4.00
CA ARG A 72 8.58 0.76 -4.47
C ARG A 72 8.87 0.71 -5.96
N GLU A 73 9.54 -0.34 -6.45
CA GLU A 73 9.82 -0.53 -7.87
C GLU A 73 8.54 -0.57 -8.71
N LEU A 74 7.50 -1.27 -8.24
CA LEU A 74 6.21 -1.36 -8.93
C LEU A 74 5.45 -0.03 -8.96
N LEU A 75 5.52 0.76 -7.88
CA LEU A 75 4.95 2.12 -7.85
C LEU A 75 5.68 3.04 -8.84
N GLU A 76 7.01 2.96 -8.89
CA GLU A 76 7.83 3.71 -9.84
C GLU A 76 7.52 3.33 -11.30
N GLN A 77 7.41 2.03 -11.59
CA GLN A 77 6.98 1.52 -12.91
C GLN A 77 5.59 2.02 -13.30
N SER A 78 4.69 2.15 -12.31
CA SER A 78 3.33 2.69 -12.49
C SER A 78 3.29 4.22 -12.58
N LYS A 79 4.45 4.91 -12.53
CA LYS A 79 4.57 6.38 -12.48
C LYS A 79 3.81 7.01 -11.30
N LEU A 80 3.67 6.27 -10.22
CA LEU A 80 3.01 6.71 -9.00
C LEU A 80 4.06 7.29 -8.05
N VAL A 81 3.97 8.59 -7.80
CA VAL A 81 4.88 9.29 -6.90
C VAL A 81 4.20 9.44 -5.55
N GLY A 82 4.82 8.87 -4.51
CA GLY A 82 4.25 8.86 -3.17
C GLY A 82 5.30 8.60 -2.11
N SER A 83 4.86 8.64 -0.86
CA SER A 83 5.69 8.22 0.27
C SER A 83 5.11 6.93 0.84
N LEU A 84 5.92 5.87 0.84
CA LEU A 84 5.64 4.57 1.43
C LEU A 84 6.29 4.51 2.81
N THR A 85 5.52 4.11 3.80
CA THR A 85 5.94 3.97 5.20
C THR A 85 5.64 2.55 5.66
N VAL A 86 6.65 1.85 6.15
CA VAL A 86 6.48 0.56 6.81
C VAL A 86 5.94 0.75 8.22
N ILE A 87 4.94 -0.04 8.58
CA ILE A 87 4.36 -0.10 9.92
C ILE A 87 4.97 -1.32 10.60
N ARG A 88 5.83 -1.07 11.59
CA ARG A 88 6.44 -2.11 12.40
C ARG A 88 5.54 -2.39 13.60
N HIS A 89 5.16 -3.66 13.77
CA HIS A 89 4.46 -4.17 14.96
C HIS A 89 5.44 -4.79 15.94
#